data_AF-A0A5B9MD66-F1
#
_entry.id   AF-A0A5B9MD66-F1
#
_cell.length_a   1.000
_cell.length_b   1.000
_cell.length_c   1.000
_cell.angle_alpha   90.00
_cell.angle_beta   90.00
_cell.angle_gamma   90.00
#
_symmetry.space_group_name_H-M   'P 1'
#
loop_
_entity.id
_entity.type
_entity.pdbx_description
1 polymer ?
#
loop_
_entity_poly.entity_id
_entity_poly.type
_entity_poly.pdbx_seq_one_letter_code
_entity_poly.pdbx_strand_id
1 'polypeptide(L)'
;MNSTILNVFPSDSGDQRLVLAQETDAAGTITLVLRQESRSPHVGWFVQSRIAIEPNQVAALKMTLTSNLVKEVKETTSPEDAPAVISFRTAMAG
;
A
#
# COMPACT_ATOMS: atom_id res chain seq x y z
N MET A 1 7.35 -22.32 2.64
CA MET A 1 6.59 -21.21 3.26
C MET A 1 5.76 -20.55 2.18
N ASN A 2 4.46 -20.41 2.41
CA ASN A 2 3.55 -19.70 1.50
C ASN A 2 3.20 -18.34 2.10
N SER A 3 3.01 -17.32 1.27
CA SER A 3 2.71 -15.96 1.70
C SER A 3 1.64 -15.34 0.81
N THR A 4 0.55 -14.90 1.42
CA THR A 4 -0.54 -14.16 0.74
C THR A 4 -0.55 -12.71 1.22
N ILE A 5 -0.43 -11.77 0.29
CA ILE A 5 -0.57 -10.34 0.60
C ILE A 5 -2.05 -10.02 0.80
N LEU A 6 -2.38 -9.40 1.93
CA LEU A 6 -3.74 -9.01 2.29
C LEU A 6 -3.99 -7.53 2.06
N ASN A 7 -2.99 -6.69 2.32
CA ASN A 7 -3.07 -5.26 2.04
C ASN A 7 -1.68 -4.66 1.82
N VAL A 8 -1.63 -3.59 1.01
CA VAL A 8 -0.42 -2.80 0.79
C VAL A 8 -0.72 -1.34 1.12
N PHE A 9 0.10 -0.76 1.97
CA PHE A 9 0.07 0.65 2.34
C PHE A 9 1.29 1.33 1.71
N PRO A 10 1.10 2.21 0.72
CA PRO A 10 2.20 2.93 0.08
C PRO A 10 2.85 3.91 1.06
N SER A 11 4.11 4.27 0.81
CA SER A 11 4.76 5.44 1.42
C SER A 11 4.94 6.55 0.39
N ASP A 12 5.23 7.76 0.86
CA ASP A 12 5.44 8.95 0.02
C ASP A 12 6.57 8.79 -1.00
N SER A 13 7.61 8.05 -0.65
CA SER A 13 8.79 7.86 -1.49
C SER A 13 8.56 6.92 -2.69
N GLY A 14 7.47 6.14 -2.69
CA GLY A 14 7.18 5.13 -3.72
C GLY A 14 8.08 3.88 -3.68
N ASP A 15 9.29 3.98 -3.10
CA ASP A 15 10.26 2.89 -2.96
C ASP A 15 10.16 2.15 -1.62
N GLN A 16 9.30 2.60 -0.72
CA GLN A 16 8.97 1.91 0.52
C GLN A 16 7.47 1.66 0.62
N ARG A 17 7.10 0.56 1.26
CA ARG A 17 5.70 0.23 1.56
C ARG A 17 5.60 -0.60 2.83
N LEU A 18 4.45 -0.52 3.47
CA LEU A 18 4.04 -1.47 4.50
C LEU A 18 3.10 -2.51 3.89
N VAL A 19 3.30 -3.77 4.21
CA VAL A 19 2.50 -4.88 3.68
C VAL A 19 1.94 -5.68 4.84
N LEU A 20 0.62 -5.82 4.88
CA LEU A 20 -0.03 -6.81 5.72
C LEU A 20 -0.16 -8.09 4.91
N ALA A 21 0.38 -9.18 5.43
CA ALA A 21 0.34 -10.48 4.78
C ALA A 21 -0.01 -11.60 5.76
N GLN A 22 -0.47 -12.70 5.19
CA GLN A 22 -0.67 -13.95 5.88
C GLN A 22 0.42 -14.91 5.42
N GLU A 23 1.15 -15.48 6.37
CA GLU A 23 2.17 -16.48 6.11
C GLU A 23 1.74 -17.84 6.65
N THR A 24 2.09 -18.89 5.92
CA THR A 24 1.90 -20.27 6.34
C THR A 24 3.25 -20.96 6.42
N ASP A 25 3.57 -21.45 7.62
CA ASP A 25 4.80 -22.17 7.88
C ASP A 25 4.77 -23.60 7.27
N ALA A 26 5.85 -24.36 7.47
CA ALA A 26 5.92 -25.74 6.97
C ALA A 26 5.00 -26.72 7.73
N ALA A 27 4.57 -26.36 8.95
CA ALA A 27 3.64 -27.15 9.76
C ALA A 27 2.16 -26.82 9.47
N GLY A 28 1.89 -25.81 8.62
CA GLY A 28 0.55 -25.35 8.29
C GLY A 28 0.00 -24.27 9.24
N THR A 29 0.81 -23.78 10.19
CA THR A 29 0.42 -22.68 11.07
C THR A 29 0.30 -21.40 10.28
N ILE A 30 -0.82 -20.71 10.46
CA ILE A 30 -1.10 -19.43 9.82
C ILE A 30 -0.72 -18.30 10.77
N THR A 31 0.09 -17.35 10.30
CA THR A 31 0.46 -16.15 11.06
C THR A 31 0.23 -14.90 10.23
N LEU A 32 -0.38 -13.89 10.84
CA LEU A 32 -0.51 -12.57 10.24
C LEU A 32 0.73 -11.76 10.55
N VAL A 33 1.25 -11.06 9.55
CA VAL A 33 2.50 -10.31 9.66
C VAL A 33 2.37 -8.94 9.03
N LEU A 34 2.98 -7.95 9.67
CA LEU A 34 3.25 -6.65 9.06
C LEU A 34 4.70 -6.63 8.61
N ARG A 35 4.93 -6.26 7.36
CA ARG A 35 6.26 -6.14 6.78
C ARG A 35 6.50 -4.72 6.34
N GLN A 36 7.70 -4.23 6.60
CA GLN A 36 8.23 -3.09 5.88
C GLN A 36 9.03 -3.63 4.71
N GLU A 37 8.71 -3.17 3.51
CA GLU A 37 9.38 -3.56 2.28
C GLU A 37 10.01 -2.35 1.59
N SER A 38 11.15 -2.59 0.96
CA SER A 38 11.83 -1.63 0.08
C SER A 38 11.92 -2.18 -1.33
N ARG A 39 11.95 -1.30 -2.32
CA ARG A 39 12.14 -1.66 -3.72
C ARG A 39 13.60 -1.46 -4.13
N SER A 40 14.15 -2.43 -4.84
CA SER A 40 15.41 -2.31 -5.56
C SER A 40 15.19 -2.62 -7.04
N PRO A 41 15.82 -1.89 -7.98
CA PRO A 41 15.71 -2.16 -9.42
C PRO A 41 16.11 -3.59 -9.80
N HIS A 42 17.01 -4.23 -9.04
CA HIS A 42 17.58 -5.53 -9.38
C HIS A 42 16.86 -6.72 -8.72
N VAL A 43 16.12 -6.48 -7.64
CA VAL A 43 15.53 -7.55 -6.80
C VAL A 43 14.01 -7.41 -6.68
N GLY A 44 13.46 -6.23 -6.98
CA GLY A 44 12.06 -5.91 -6.73
C GLY A 44 11.83 -5.57 -5.25
N TRP A 45 10.67 -5.97 -4.73
CA TRP A 45 10.30 -5.72 -3.33
C TRP A 45 10.95 -6.75 -2.41
N PHE A 46 11.61 -6.28 -1.36
CA PHE A 46 12.24 -7.13 -0.36
C PHE A 46 11.94 -6.62 1.04
N VAL A 47 11.89 -7.55 2.00
CA VAL A 47 11.49 -7.27 3.39
C VAL A 47 12.67 -6.72 4.18
N GLN A 48 12.49 -5.55 4.77
CA GLN A 48 13.43 -4.89 5.69
C GLN A 48 13.14 -5.29 7.14
N SER A 49 11.86 -5.34 7.50
CA SER A 49 11.41 -5.63 8.85
C SER A 49 10.11 -6.43 8.81
N ARG A 50 9.89 -7.27 9.82
CA ARG A 50 8.73 -8.16 9.93
C ARG A 50 8.33 -8.30 11.40
N ILE A 51 7.06 -8.07 11.68
CA ILE A 51 6.46 -8.34 12.98
C ILE A 51 5.26 -9.26 12.82
N ALA A 52 5.11 -10.23 13.72
CA ALA A 52 3.88 -11.00 13.84
C ALA A 52 2.81 -10.13 14.51
N ILE A 53 1.56 -10.32 14.11
CA ILE A 53 0.43 -9.58 14.64
C ILE A 53 -0.68 -10.57 15.00
N GLU A 54 -1.33 -10.32 16.12
CA GLU A 54 -2.50 -11.09 16.51
C GLU A 54 -3.72 -10.71 15.65
N PRO A 55 -4.60 -11.66 15.30
CA PRO A 55 -5.75 -11.40 14.43
C PRO A 55 -6.68 -10.28 14.93
N ASN A 56 -6.85 -10.16 16.24
CA ASN A 56 -7.68 -9.14 16.88
C ASN A 56 -7.13 -7.71 16.72
N GLN A 57 -5.84 -7.55 16.46
CA GLN A 57 -5.19 -6.25 16.28
C GLN A 57 -5.30 -5.72 14.85
N VAL A 58 -5.60 -6.60 13.87
CA VAL A 58 -5.58 -6.24 12.45
C VAL A 58 -6.62 -5.18 12.09
N ALA A 59 -7.83 -5.26 12.65
CA ALA A 59 -8.90 -4.32 12.32
C ALA A 59 -8.52 -2.89 12.75
N ALA A 60 -8.09 -2.73 14.01
CA ALA A 60 -7.63 -1.45 14.54
C ALA A 60 -6.43 -0.91 13.75
N LEU A 61 -5.44 -1.76 13.47
CA LEU A 61 -4.25 -1.39 12.70
C LEU A 61 -4.62 -0.89 11.28
N LYS A 62 -5.47 -1.63 10.56
CA LYS A 62 -5.95 -1.22 9.23
C LYS A 62 -6.65 0.13 9.29
N MET A 63 -7.53 0.35 10.27
CA MET A 63 -8.25 1.62 10.43
C MET A 63 -7.28 2.78 10.68
N THR A 64 -6.31 2.62 11.59
CA THR A 64 -5.32 3.65 11.88
C THR A 64 -4.46 3.99 10.67
N LEU A 65 -3.92 2.98 9.98
CA LEU A 65 -3.07 3.20 8.80
C LEU A 65 -3.83 3.86 7.65
N THR A 66 -5.05 3.39 7.37
CA THR A 66 -5.89 3.96 6.29
C THR A 66 -6.32 5.39 6.61
N SER A 67 -6.61 5.71 7.87
CA SER A 67 -7.01 7.06 8.29
C SER A 67 -5.86 8.08 8.19
N ASN A 68 -4.62 7.64 8.40
CA ASN A 68 -3.45 8.51 8.24
C ASN A 68 -3.13 8.77 6.76
N LEU A 69 -3.25 7.75 5.90
CA LEU A 69 -3.09 7.89 4.44
C LEU A 69 -4.08 8.90 3.84
N VAL A 70 -5.32 8.95 4.31
CA VAL A 70 -6.33 9.91 3.83
C VAL A 70 -5.99 11.36 4.20
N LYS A 71 -5.21 11.59 5.27
CA LYS A 71 -4.82 12.95 5.68
C LYS A 71 -3.70 13.53 4.81
N GLU A 72 -2.74 12.71 4.37
CA GLU A 72 -1.61 13.17 3.54
C GLU A 72 -2.00 13.53 2.10
N VAL A 73 -3.03 12.89 1.52
CA VAL A 73 -3.49 13.20 0.15
C VAL A 73 -4.05 14.63 0.02
N LYS A 74 -4.35 15.33 1.13
CA LYS A 74 -5.01 16.64 1.10
C LYS A 74 -4.05 17.84 0.99
N GLU A 75 -2.73 17.64 1.03
CA GLU A 75 -1.76 18.77 1.01
C GLU A 75 -1.05 19.01 -0.34
N THR A 76 -1.35 18.27 -1.40
CA THR A 76 -0.83 18.55 -2.75
C THR A 76 -1.94 18.79 -3.76
N THR A 77 -2.58 19.95 -3.68
CA THR A 77 -3.22 20.58 -4.84
C THR A 77 -2.46 21.84 -5.20
N SER A 78 -1.33 21.67 -5.88
CA SER A 78 -0.82 22.70 -6.80
C SER A 78 -1.62 22.56 -8.10
N PRO A 79 -2.22 23.63 -8.65
CA PRO A 79 -3.18 23.54 -9.75
C PRO A 79 -2.55 23.31 -11.14
N GLU A 80 -1.28 22.90 -11.24
CA GLU A 80 -0.54 22.84 -12.51
C GLU A 80 -0.55 21.47 -13.22
N ASP A 81 -1.06 20.41 -12.61
CA ASP A 81 -1.06 19.06 -13.20
C ASP A 81 -2.48 18.52 -13.45
N ALA A 82 -3.33 19.36 -14.06
CA ALA A 82 -4.58 18.86 -14.62
C ALA A 82 -4.26 17.99 -15.85
N PRO A 83 -4.64 16.70 -15.90
CA PRO A 83 -4.47 15.92 -17.11
C PRO A 83 -5.24 16.60 -18.25
N ALA A 84 -4.62 16.71 -19.41
CA ALA A 84 -5.22 17.26 -20.62
C ALA A 84 -6.36 16.36 -21.12
N VAL A 85 -7.51 16.39 -20.44
CA VAL A 85 -8.71 15.70 -20.84
C VAL A 85 -9.55 16.67 -21.67
N ILE A 86 -9.44 16.56 -22.99
CA ILE A 86 -10.35 17.25 -23.90
C ILE A 86 -11.76 16.68 -23.65
N SER A 87 -12.67 17.53 -23.17
CA SER A 87 -14.07 17.15 -23.01
C SER A 87 -14.71 17.00 -24.39
N PHE A 88 -15.22 15.79 -24.69
CA PHE A 88 -15.84 15.43 -25.98
C PHE A 88 -16.99 16.34 -26.44
N ARG A 89 -17.60 17.13 -25.54
CA ARG A 89 -18.63 18.12 -25.93
C ARG A 89 -18.06 19.30 -26.71
N THR A 90 -16.79 19.63 -26.55
CA THR A 90 -16.13 20.73 -27.29
C THR A 90 -15.69 20.28 -28.69
N ALA A 91 -15.49 18.97 -28.92
CA ALA A 91 -14.98 18.44 -30.19
C ALA A 91 -16.06 18.28 -31.29
N MET A 92 -17.35 18.42 -30.95
CA MET A 92 -18.48 18.25 -31.88
C MET A 92 -19.18 19.56 -32.25
N ALA A 93 -18.60 20.71 -31.86
CA ALA A 93 -19.02 22.03 -32.35
C ALA A 93 -18.19 22.38 -33.59
N GLY A 94 -18.45 21.68 -34.69
CA GLY A 94 -17.88 21.92 -36.01
C GLY A 94 -18.90 21.55 -37.07
#